data_AF-A0A672JYL1-F1
#
_entry.id   AF-A0A672JYL1-F1
#
_cell.length_a   1.000
_cell.length_b   1.000
_cell.length_c   1.000
_cell.angle_alpha   90.00
_cell.angle_beta   90.00
_cell.angle_gamma   90.00
#
_symmetry.space_group_name_H-M   'P 1'
#
loop_
_entity.id
_entity.type
_entity.pdbx_description
1 polymer ?
#
loop_
_entity_poly.entity_id
_entity_poly.type
_entity_poly.pdbx_seq_one_letter_code
_entity_poly.pdbx_strand_id
1 'polypeptide(L)'
;MSFKSPSRSFSSSSLSGSMGSRGSWFGAISPAAIGNLANTLRPIVQINSSTFAPADDKEAMKGLNDRLAGYLSNVRLLEDSNNQLEEQIKEALMRKGAEIGRDWSAYEKIVADLRNQCFLTMGKQKLFLYSGLSRLFFKKVIFESIKSLFELLSTDLPTQPAWFFYALGQALNKLGSPAAAMLPDPANIIHITKSIDHFILQDVANLTNQISDSQVNVQMETKNSTDLNEVINNIRTQYERAVQKSREETEAWYQNKFDNMTAEVTQNTEALQAGKTELNELRRQKQSLEIDLQALHNMIRSLEDSLHETEARYAHEVNGYNSRILQLEGELGQVRAQVERQAAEYEALLNLKSKLEAEIATYHRLLEGVVDDKGDKNREEFSLEQALYAGECLPPVGLKKAIIITQEIVDGEVVSQRELEQNLTNHNDLEVSGEDQELTEQLELAVEEAKAEEEKVAEQLELAVEKAKSPAEHDEEEEASQDVVKKK
;
A
#
# COMPACT_ATOMS: atom_id res chain seq x y z
N MET A 1 0.10 -25.52 53.23
CA MET A 1 1.03 -24.46 53.70
C MET A 1 1.33 -23.58 52.50
N SER A 2 0.92 -22.31 52.57
CA SER A 2 1.08 -21.32 51.50
C SER A 2 2.45 -20.65 51.65
N PHE A 3 3.23 -20.61 50.57
CA PHE A 3 4.43 -19.78 50.49
C PHE A 3 4.23 -18.75 49.38
N LYS A 4 4.04 -17.50 49.82
CA LYS A 4 4.19 -16.28 49.01
C LYS A 4 5.67 -15.92 48.99
N SER A 5 6.19 -15.59 47.80
CA SER A 5 7.48 -14.92 47.63
C SER A 5 7.27 -13.63 46.84
N PRO A 6 7.89 -12.50 47.23
CA PRO A 6 7.71 -11.21 46.58
C PRO A 6 8.74 -10.99 45.47
N SER A 7 8.31 -10.51 44.30
CA SER A 7 9.20 -10.00 43.26
C SER A 7 9.49 -8.51 43.50
N ARG A 8 10.78 -8.21 43.70
CA ARG A 8 11.34 -6.86 43.74
C ARG A 8 11.61 -6.40 42.31
N SER A 9 11.22 -5.18 41.99
CA SER A 9 11.56 -4.47 40.76
C SER A 9 13.01 -3.97 40.81
N PHE A 10 13.73 -4.13 39.70
CA PHE A 10 15.00 -3.47 39.44
C PHE A 10 14.81 -2.58 38.22
N SER A 11 14.97 -1.27 38.40
CA SER A 11 15.17 -0.32 37.30
C SER A 11 16.67 -0.06 37.22
N SER A 12 17.26 -0.24 36.05
CA SER A 12 18.62 0.21 35.76
C SER A 12 18.57 1.25 34.64
N SER A 13 18.75 2.49 35.03
CA SER A 13 19.27 3.56 34.18
C SER A 13 20.79 3.43 34.07
N SER A 14 21.32 3.56 32.86
CA SER A 14 22.65 4.16 32.58
C SER A 14 22.77 4.32 31.06
N LEU A 15 23.02 5.52 30.52
CA LEU A 15 24.22 6.36 30.54
C LEU A 15 25.36 5.85 29.64
N SER A 16 25.59 6.65 28.60
CA SER A 16 26.88 6.96 27.96
C SER A 16 27.46 5.99 26.94
N GLY A 17 28.08 6.58 25.91
CA GLY A 17 29.11 5.89 25.14
C GLY A 17 29.19 6.29 23.66
N SER A 18 29.41 7.57 23.35
CA SER A 18 29.96 7.95 22.05
C SER A 18 31.46 7.63 22.04
N MET A 19 31.89 6.77 21.12
CA MET A 19 33.27 6.66 20.64
C MET A 19 33.23 6.22 19.18
N GLY A 20 33.78 7.08 18.32
CA GLY A 20 33.62 6.99 16.87
C GLY A 20 34.55 6.02 16.17
N SER A 21 34.28 5.80 14.88
CA SER A 21 35.31 5.57 13.88
C SER A 21 34.77 5.83 12.47
N ARG A 22 35.38 6.83 11.83
CA ARG A 22 35.79 6.94 10.42
C ARG A 22 35.00 6.15 9.35
N GLY A 23 34.43 6.94 8.43
CA GLY A 23 34.50 6.66 7.00
C GLY A 23 33.21 6.16 6.36
N SER A 24 32.30 7.08 6.05
CA SER A 24 31.39 6.88 4.92
C SER A 24 30.97 8.24 4.36
N TRP A 25 31.42 8.51 3.14
CA TRP A 25 30.94 9.61 2.31
C TRP A 25 29.53 9.22 1.87
N PHE A 26 28.50 9.79 2.49
CA PHE A 26 27.17 10.12 1.95
C PHE A 26 26.36 10.59 3.17
N GLY A 27 26.42 11.90 3.41
CA GLY A 27 25.73 12.54 4.52
C GLY A 27 24.23 12.48 4.33
N ALA A 28 23.54 11.84 5.27
CA ALA A 28 22.10 11.94 5.44
C ALA A 28 21.72 13.39 5.75
N ILE A 29 20.85 13.97 4.93
CA ILE A 29 20.22 15.25 5.23
C ILE A 29 19.14 14.98 6.29
N SER A 30 19.36 15.49 7.51
CA SER A 30 18.38 15.42 8.60
C SER A 30 17.17 16.35 8.31
N PRO A 31 15.93 15.96 8.66
CA PRO A 31 14.73 16.78 8.46
C PRO A 31 14.77 18.15 9.17
N ALA A 32 15.64 18.34 10.18
CA ALA A 32 15.84 19.62 10.85
C ALA A 32 16.49 20.69 9.95
N ALA A 33 17.19 20.30 8.87
CA ALA A 33 17.80 21.24 7.91
C ALA A 33 16.77 21.82 6.92
N ILE A 34 15.66 21.11 6.69
CA ILE A 34 14.61 21.53 5.75
C ILE A 34 13.71 22.60 6.40
N GLY A 35 13.48 22.51 7.72
CA GLY A 35 12.69 23.50 8.47
C GLY A 35 13.32 24.91 8.52
N ASN A 36 14.65 25.01 8.39
CA ASN A 36 15.33 26.31 8.36
C ASN A 36 15.32 26.98 6.98
N LEU A 37 15.02 26.25 5.90
CA LEU A 37 14.99 26.81 4.54
C LEU A 37 13.69 27.59 4.27
N ALA A 38 12.62 27.27 4.99
CA ALA A 38 11.33 27.96 4.92
C ALA A 38 11.34 29.34 5.62
N ASN A 39 12.24 29.56 6.60
CA ASN A 39 12.39 30.85 7.26
C ASN A 39 13.30 31.82 6.51
N THR A 40 14.15 31.34 5.60
CA THR A 40 15.05 32.19 4.78
C THR A 40 14.44 32.70 3.49
N LEU A 41 13.24 32.23 3.11
CA LEU A 41 12.53 32.61 1.88
C LEU A 41 11.28 33.46 2.12
N ARG A 42 11.07 33.98 3.34
CA ARG A 42 10.12 35.06 3.55
C ARG A 42 10.77 36.38 3.12
N PRO A 43 10.23 37.11 2.12
CA PRO A 43 10.65 38.49 1.92
C PRO A 43 10.26 39.27 3.19
N ILE A 44 11.25 39.79 3.91
CA ILE A 44 11.01 40.83 4.92
C ILE A 44 10.54 42.06 4.14
N VAL A 45 9.22 42.24 4.05
CA VAL A 45 8.65 43.52 3.65
C VAL A 45 8.74 44.43 4.88
N GLN A 46 9.86 45.14 5.02
CA GLN A 46 9.90 46.34 5.83
C GLN A 46 9.02 47.39 5.14
N ILE A 47 7.80 47.57 5.65
CA ILE A 47 6.96 48.69 5.28
C ILE A 47 7.55 49.92 5.99
N ASN A 48 8.50 50.59 5.32
CA ASN A 48 8.86 51.95 5.69
C ASN A 48 7.74 52.88 5.22
N SER A 49 6.83 53.21 6.14
CA SER A 49 5.89 54.30 5.98
C SER A 49 6.62 55.64 6.16
N SER A 50 7.10 56.22 5.06
CA SER A 50 7.45 57.65 5.05
C SER A 50 7.06 58.29 3.72
N THR A 51 5.96 59.03 3.80
CA THR A 51 5.52 60.13 2.94
C THR A 51 6.65 60.89 2.23
N PHE A 52 6.62 60.96 0.89
CA PHE A 52 7.07 62.14 0.14
C PHE A 52 6.42 62.24 -1.25
N ALA A 53 6.31 63.48 -1.74
CA ALA A 53 5.50 63.97 -2.86
C ALA A 53 6.20 63.82 -4.25
N PRO A 54 5.58 64.24 -5.37
CA PRO A 54 5.69 63.59 -6.68
C PRO A 54 6.93 64.02 -7.50
N ALA A 55 7.95 63.18 -7.48
CA ALA A 55 8.95 63.06 -8.55
C ALA A 55 9.34 61.58 -8.80
N ASP A 56 8.65 60.66 -8.10
CA ASP A 56 9.13 59.31 -7.78
C ASP A 56 8.39 58.22 -8.58
N ASP A 57 7.29 58.56 -9.28
CA ASP A 57 6.49 57.57 -10.03
C ASP A 57 7.29 56.88 -11.13
N LYS A 58 8.25 57.57 -11.75
CA LYS A 58 9.09 56.99 -12.80
C LYS A 58 10.14 56.02 -12.24
N GLU A 59 10.64 56.25 -11.03
CA GLU A 59 11.58 55.34 -10.36
C GLU A 59 10.84 54.17 -9.71
N ALA A 60 9.65 54.41 -9.16
CA ALA A 60 8.72 53.38 -8.71
C ALA A 60 8.30 52.46 -9.88
N MET A 61 7.96 53.01 -11.05
CA MET A 61 7.63 52.22 -12.24
C MET A 61 8.82 51.42 -12.78
N LYS A 62 10.05 51.95 -12.67
CA LYS A 62 11.26 51.18 -12.97
C LYS A 62 11.44 50.02 -11.99
N GLY A 63 11.30 50.26 -10.68
CA GLY A 63 11.41 49.20 -9.67
C GLY A 63 10.34 48.12 -9.82
N LEU A 64 9.12 48.48 -10.25
CA LEU A 64 8.06 47.52 -10.59
C LEU A 64 8.41 46.73 -11.85
N ASN A 65 8.91 47.38 -12.90
CA ASN A 65 9.36 46.70 -14.12
C ASN A 65 10.55 45.76 -13.87
N ASP A 66 11.51 46.15 -13.04
CA ASP A 66 12.64 45.29 -12.68
C ASP A 66 12.18 44.06 -11.89
N ARG A 67 11.20 44.22 -10.99
CA ARG A 67 10.55 43.09 -10.30
C ARG A 67 9.77 42.21 -11.26
N LEU A 68 9.01 42.78 -12.18
CA LEU A 68 8.24 42.05 -13.19
C LEU A 68 9.17 41.29 -14.16
N ALA A 69 10.30 41.88 -14.53
CA ALA A 69 11.35 41.20 -15.29
C ALA A 69 11.96 40.02 -14.49
N GLY A 70 12.15 40.20 -13.18
CA GLY A 70 12.55 39.12 -12.27
C GLY A 70 11.52 37.98 -12.22
N TYR A 71 10.23 38.32 -12.08
CA TYR A 71 9.14 37.33 -12.10
C TYR A 71 9.05 36.61 -13.44
N LEU A 72 9.12 37.32 -14.57
CA LEU A 72 9.14 36.71 -15.91
C LEU A 72 10.34 35.78 -16.10
N SER A 73 11.52 36.16 -15.61
CA SER A 73 12.69 35.28 -15.65
C SER A 73 12.51 34.03 -14.80
N ASN A 74 11.87 34.15 -13.64
CA ASN A 74 11.59 33.00 -12.78
C ASN A 74 10.53 32.08 -13.37
N VAL A 75 9.48 32.65 -14.00
CA VAL A 75 8.47 31.88 -14.72
C VAL A 75 9.11 31.07 -15.85
N ARG A 76 9.98 31.69 -16.65
CA ARG A 76 10.71 30.97 -17.73
C ARG A 76 11.58 29.84 -17.19
N LEU A 77 12.32 30.06 -16.10
CA LEU A 77 13.13 29.01 -15.47
C LEU A 77 12.27 27.87 -14.92
N LEU A 78 11.11 28.19 -14.34
CA LEU A 78 10.15 27.19 -13.86
C LEU A 78 9.55 26.40 -15.02
N GLU A 79 9.17 27.06 -16.12
CA GLU A 79 8.70 26.43 -17.35
C GLU A 79 9.76 25.47 -17.92
N ASP A 80 11.02 25.91 -18.02
CA ASP A 80 12.14 25.08 -18.47
C ASP A 80 12.35 23.86 -17.55
N SER A 81 12.28 24.06 -16.23
CA SER A 81 12.43 22.96 -15.27
C SER A 81 11.26 21.97 -15.32
N ASN A 82 10.02 22.45 -15.52
CA ASN A 82 8.85 21.61 -15.68
C ASN A 82 8.94 20.80 -16.98
N ASN A 83 9.35 21.43 -18.08
CA ASN A 83 9.56 20.74 -19.35
C ASN A 83 10.58 19.59 -19.22
N GLN A 84 11.67 19.81 -18.49
CA GLN A 84 12.67 18.75 -18.21
C GLN A 84 12.10 17.63 -17.35
N LEU A 85 11.32 17.95 -16.31
CA LEU A 85 10.68 16.95 -15.46
C LEU A 85 9.64 16.14 -16.26
N GLU A 86 8.87 16.78 -17.14
CA GLU A 86 7.94 16.08 -18.03
C GLU A 86 8.65 15.13 -18.99
N GLU A 87 9.80 15.51 -19.53
CA GLU A 87 10.61 14.65 -20.38
C GLU A 87 11.14 13.43 -19.61
N GLN A 88 11.63 13.63 -18.38
CA GLN A 88 12.05 12.54 -17.49
C GLN A 88 10.88 11.61 -17.12
N ILE A 89 9.68 12.14 -16.90
CA ILE A 89 8.48 11.34 -16.65
C ILE A 89 8.12 10.52 -17.89
N LYS A 90 8.16 11.11 -19.08
CA LYS A 90 7.92 10.39 -20.34
C LYS A 90 8.94 9.28 -20.55
N GLU A 91 10.24 9.54 -20.31
CA GLU A 91 11.29 8.53 -20.40
C GLU A 91 11.09 7.40 -19.37
N ALA A 92 10.75 7.74 -18.13
CA ALA A 92 10.46 6.77 -17.08
C ALA A 92 9.22 5.92 -17.41
N LEU A 93 8.17 6.52 -17.99
CA LEU A 93 6.98 5.81 -18.44
C LEU A 93 7.29 4.88 -19.62
N MET A 94 8.13 5.31 -20.58
CA MET A 94 8.59 4.46 -21.68
C MET A 94 9.47 3.32 -21.19
N ARG A 95 10.38 3.56 -20.25
CA ARG A 95 11.19 2.52 -19.61
C ARG A 95 10.31 1.54 -18.83
N LYS A 96 9.29 2.04 -18.12
CA LYS A 96 8.33 1.22 -17.37
C LYS A 96 7.39 0.43 -18.29
N GLY A 97 7.06 0.97 -19.46
CA GLY A 97 6.40 0.25 -20.55
C GLY A 97 7.28 -0.82 -21.20
N ALA A 98 8.60 -0.62 -21.20
CA ALA A 98 9.58 -1.63 -21.62
C ALA A 98 9.90 -2.69 -20.53
N GLU A 99 9.53 -2.44 -19.27
CA GLU A 99 9.66 -3.40 -18.14
C GLU A 99 8.57 -4.50 -18.14
N ILE A 100 7.94 -4.82 -19.27
CA ILE A 100 7.04 -5.98 -19.40
C ILE A 100 7.79 -7.33 -19.26
N GLY A 101 9.13 -7.31 -19.24
CA GLY A 101 9.94 -8.48 -18.91
C GLY A 101 10.90 -8.20 -17.78
N ARG A 102 10.43 -8.15 -16.52
CA ARG A 102 11.35 -8.47 -15.41
C ARG A 102 11.78 -9.91 -15.60
N ASP A 103 13.08 -10.16 -15.78
CA ASP A 103 13.61 -11.49 -16.04
C ASP A 103 13.39 -12.44 -14.86
N TRP A 104 12.25 -13.13 -14.83
CA TRP A 104 11.90 -14.12 -13.80
C TRP A 104 12.66 -15.45 -13.93
N SER A 105 13.47 -15.61 -14.98
CA SER A 105 14.21 -16.85 -15.28
C SER A 105 15.10 -17.32 -14.12
N ALA A 106 15.67 -16.39 -13.35
CA ALA A 106 16.46 -16.74 -12.16
C ALA A 106 15.61 -17.37 -11.05
N TYR A 107 14.41 -16.85 -10.81
CA TYR A 107 13.47 -17.38 -9.82
C TYR A 107 12.85 -18.70 -10.30
N GLU A 108 12.58 -18.83 -11.60
CA GLU A 108 12.04 -20.05 -12.19
C GLU A 108 12.97 -21.26 -12.00
N LYS A 109 14.30 -21.06 -12.16
CA LYS A 109 15.29 -22.11 -11.89
C LYS A 109 15.26 -22.60 -10.44
N ILE A 110 15.12 -21.68 -9.48
CA ILE A 110 15.04 -22.02 -8.06
C ILE A 110 13.76 -22.80 -7.76
N VAL A 111 12.62 -22.35 -8.31
CA VAL A 111 11.33 -23.04 -8.14
C VAL A 111 11.35 -24.43 -8.78
N ALA A 112 11.97 -24.57 -9.96
CA ALA A 112 12.14 -25.86 -10.62
C ALA A 112 12.99 -26.83 -9.78
N ASP A 113 14.10 -26.36 -9.20
CA ASP A 113 14.94 -27.19 -8.32
C ASP A 113 14.20 -27.62 -7.05
N LEU A 114 13.45 -26.71 -6.41
CA LEU A 114 12.62 -27.04 -5.25
C LEU A 114 11.53 -28.08 -5.58
N ARG A 115 10.89 -27.98 -6.75
CA ARG A 115 9.92 -28.98 -7.23
C ARG A 115 10.59 -30.34 -7.45
N ASN A 116 11.79 -30.37 -8.03
CA ASN A 116 12.55 -31.60 -8.23
C ASN A 116 12.97 -32.24 -6.90
N GLN A 117 13.42 -31.45 -5.92
CA GLN A 117 13.72 -31.95 -4.59
C GLN A 117 12.49 -32.57 -3.91
N CYS A 118 11.31 -31.94 -4.04
CA CYS A 118 10.05 -32.47 -3.53
C CYS A 118 9.65 -33.80 -4.20
N PHE A 119 9.82 -33.90 -5.53
CA PHE A 119 9.55 -35.15 -6.25
C PHE A 119 10.49 -36.28 -5.79
N LEU A 120 11.79 -35.98 -5.61
CA LEU A 120 12.77 -36.95 -5.13
C LEU A 120 12.49 -37.42 -3.70
N THR A 121 12.09 -36.53 -2.79
CA THR A 121 11.73 -36.93 -1.41
C THR A 121 10.48 -37.80 -1.39
N MET A 122 9.46 -37.46 -2.19
CA MET A 122 8.26 -38.30 -2.32
C MET A 122 8.58 -39.67 -2.95
N GLY A 123 9.49 -39.72 -3.94
CA GLY A 123 10.00 -40.96 -4.51
C GLY A 123 10.73 -41.83 -3.50
N LYS A 124 11.62 -41.23 -2.69
CA LYS A 124 12.33 -41.92 -1.60
C LYS A 124 11.36 -42.53 -0.58
N GLN A 125 10.33 -41.80 -0.16
CA GLN A 125 9.31 -42.30 0.76
C GLN A 125 8.53 -43.49 0.18
N LYS A 126 8.15 -43.43 -1.10
CA LYS A 126 7.48 -44.55 -1.79
C LYS A 126 8.34 -45.81 -1.83
N LEU A 127 9.63 -45.69 -2.17
CA LEU A 127 10.57 -46.81 -2.16
C LEU A 127 10.78 -47.39 -0.76
N PHE A 128 10.83 -46.53 0.27
CA PHE A 128 10.93 -46.97 1.66
C PHE A 128 9.71 -47.80 2.09
N LEU A 129 8.50 -47.36 1.73
CA LEU A 129 7.29 -48.12 2.01
C LEU A 129 7.24 -49.45 1.26
N TYR A 130 7.63 -49.48 -0.02
CA TYR A 130 7.70 -50.72 -0.79
C TYR A 130 8.70 -51.72 -0.17
N SER A 131 9.90 -51.25 0.19
CA SER A 131 10.90 -52.07 0.88
C SER A 131 10.40 -52.60 2.23
N GLY A 132 9.71 -51.74 3.01
CA GLY A 132 9.07 -52.13 4.26
C GLY A 132 8.00 -53.21 4.03
N LEU A 133 7.15 -53.06 3.02
CA LEU A 133 6.11 -54.00 2.67
C LEU A 133 6.69 -55.36 2.24
N SER A 134 7.71 -55.38 1.37
CA SER A 134 8.40 -56.62 0.96
C SER A 134 9.04 -57.33 2.15
N ARG A 135 9.63 -56.58 3.11
CA ARG A 135 10.21 -57.16 4.33
C ARG A 135 9.15 -57.79 5.24
N LEU A 136 7.99 -57.15 5.39
CA LEU A 136 6.88 -57.71 6.17
C LEU A 136 6.29 -58.94 5.49
N PHE A 137 6.13 -58.91 4.16
CA PHE A 137 5.69 -60.06 3.37
C PHE A 137 6.64 -61.25 3.54
N PHE A 138 7.96 -61.02 3.40
CA PHE A 138 8.96 -62.06 3.62
C PHE A 138 8.91 -62.65 5.04
N LYS A 139 8.80 -61.80 6.06
CA LYS A 139 8.62 -62.25 7.45
C LYS A 139 7.35 -63.08 7.64
N LYS A 140 6.25 -62.71 6.99
CA LYS A 140 4.99 -63.46 7.05
C LYS A 140 5.13 -64.85 6.44
N VAL A 141 5.72 -64.95 5.24
CA VAL A 141 5.96 -66.25 4.58
C VAL A 141 6.84 -67.16 5.44
N ILE A 142 7.91 -66.63 6.04
CA ILE A 142 8.76 -67.40 6.97
C ILE A 142 7.95 -67.87 8.17
N PHE A 143 7.20 -66.97 8.82
CA PHE A 143 6.40 -67.32 9.98
C PHE A 143 5.37 -68.40 9.66
N GLU A 144 4.70 -68.31 8.52
CA GLU A 144 3.69 -69.26 8.05
C GLU A 144 4.33 -70.63 7.74
N SER A 145 5.53 -70.66 7.16
CA SER A 145 6.30 -71.89 6.96
C SER A 145 6.77 -72.55 8.26
N ILE A 146 7.23 -71.76 9.25
CA ILE A 146 7.62 -72.26 10.58
C ILE A 146 6.38 -72.81 11.29
N LYS A 147 5.25 -72.10 11.20
CA LYS A 147 3.99 -72.55 11.77
C LYS A 147 3.52 -73.86 11.14
N SER A 148 3.57 -73.99 9.81
CA SER A 148 3.19 -75.24 9.13
C SER A 148 4.11 -76.41 9.52
N LEU A 149 5.40 -76.15 9.72
CA LEU A 149 6.33 -77.17 10.20
C LEU A 149 6.03 -77.57 11.66
N PHE A 150 5.70 -76.60 12.52
CA PHE A 150 5.29 -76.88 13.90
C PHE A 150 3.96 -77.63 13.96
N GLU A 151 3.01 -77.30 13.09
CA GLU A 151 1.69 -77.93 13.02
C GLU A 151 1.80 -79.37 12.51
N LEU A 152 2.61 -79.61 11.47
CA LEU A 152 2.96 -80.97 11.01
C LEU A 152 3.67 -81.79 12.09
N LEU A 153 4.60 -81.17 12.83
CA LEU A 153 5.32 -81.81 13.93
C LEU A 153 4.40 -82.08 15.14
N SER A 154 3.42 -81.21 15.39
CA SER A 154 2.46 -81.36 16.49
C SER A 154 1.42 -82.43 16.23
N THR A 155 1.09 -82.69 14.95
CA THR A 155 0.21 -83.82 14.57
C THR A 155 0.90 -85.17 14.67
N ASP A 156 2.24 -85.22 14.59
CA ASP A 156 3.01 -86.47 14.56
C ASP A 156 3.51 -86.96 15.93
N LEU A 157 3.24 -86.25 17.04
CA LEU A 157 3.63 -86.79 18.36
C LEU A 157 2.87 -86.19 19.56
N PRO A 158 2.11 -87.00 20.31
CA PRO A 158 2.05 -86.84 21.75
C PRO A 158 3.22 -87.60 22.39
N THR A 159 3.81 -87.01 23.44
CA THR A 159 4.68 -87.63 24.46
C THR A 159 6.16 -87.96 24.15
N GLN A 160 7.01 -87.23 24.89
CA GLN A 160 8.42 -87.43 25.29
C GLN A 160 9.58 -86.88 24.41
N PRO A 161 10.39 -85.93 24.96
CA PRO A 161 11.58 -85.37 24.29
C PRO A 161 12.82 -86.30 24.30
N ALA A 162 12.74 -87.50 24.87
CA ALA A 162 13.88 -88.42 24.96
C ALA A 162 14.23 -89.08 23.61
N TRP A 163 13.23 -89.37 22.78
CA TRP A 163 13.45 -89.92 21.45
C TRP A 163 14.12 -88.90 20.51
N PHE A 164 13.85 -87.60 20.68
CA PHE A 164 14.47 -86.54 19.87
C PHE A 164 16.00 -86.48 20.08
N PHE A 165 16.48 -86.51 21.33
CA PHE A 165 17.92 -86.55 21.62
C PHE A 165 18.57 -87.89 21.24
N TYR A 166 17.84 -89.01 21.37
CA TYR A 166 18.32 -90.33 20.96
C TYR A 166 18.41 -90.50 19.43
N ALA A 167 17.45 -89.95 18.67
CA ALA A 167 17.43 -89.96 17.21
C ALA A 167 18.48 -89.01 16.62
N LEU A 168 18.67 -87.83 17.22
CA LEU A 168 19.75 -86.90 16.86
C LEU A 168 21.14 -87.51 17.15
N GLY A 169 21.28 -88.22 18.29
CA GLY A 169 22.49 -88.96 18.65
C GLY A 169 22.79 -90.15 17.73
N GLN A 170 21.77 -90.86 17.24
CA GLN A 170 21.94 -91.91 16.22
C GLN A 170 22.32 -91.34 14.85
N ALA A 171 21.79 -90.17 14.45
CA ALA A 171 22.17 -89.53 13.20
C ALA A 171 23.63 -89.04 13.22
N LEU A 172 24.11 -88.55 14.37
CA LEU A 172 25.51 -88.18 14.59
C LEU A 172 26.45 -89.40 14.66
N ASN A 173 26.04 -90.49 15.33
CA ASN A 173 26.84 -91.73 15.40
C ASN A 173 26.91 -92.49 14.07
N LYS A 174 25.86 -92.43 13.23
CA LYS A 174 25.88 -93.01 11.88
C LYS A 174 26.77 -92.24 10.91
N LEU A 175 27.10 -90.97 11.20
CA LEU A 175 28.15 -90.21 10.50
C LEU A 175 29.56 -90.43 11.09
N GLY A 176 29.67 -90.93 12.33
CA GLY A 176 30.94 -91.11 13.05
C GLY A 176 31.46 -92.55 13.19
N SER A 177 30.77 -93.54 12.64
CA SER A 177 31.05 -94.97 12.91
C SER A 177 31.21 -95.84 11.65
N PRO A 178 32.31 -95.68 10.88
CA PRO A 178 32.84 -96.80 10.11
C PRO A 178 34.23 -97.26 10.60
N ALA A 179 34.63 -96.93 11.84
CA ALA A 179 36.01 -97.18 12.31
C ALA A 179 36.16 -97.96 13.64
N ALA A 180 35.10 -98.59 14.17
CA ALA A 180 35.21 -99.36 15.41
C ALA A 180 34.46 -100.70 15.38
N ALA A 181 34.31 -101.29 14.19
CA ALA A 181 34.08 -102.72 14.09
C ALA A 181 35.42 -103.42 14.25
N MET A 182 35.44 -104.45 15.11
CA MET A 182 36.55 -105.36 15.41
C MET A 182 37.42 -104.92 16.59
N LEU A 183 37.09 -105.38 17.80
CA LEU A 183 37.97 -106.27 18.56
C LEU A 183 37.26 -106.85 19.82
N PRO A 184 37.64 -108.04 20.29
CA PRO A 184 36.94 -108.79 21.34
C PRO A 184 37.49 -108.58 22.76
N ASP A 185 36.61 -108.81 23.74
CA ASP A 185 36.79 -109.09 25.19
C ASP A 185 37.96 -108.43 25.98
N PRO A 186 37.67 -107.49 26.92
CA PRO A 186 38.66 -106.67 27.63
C PRO A 186 39.44 -107.36 28.76
N ALA A 187 39.21 -108.65 29.04
CA ALA A 187 39.81 -109.32 30.21
C ALA A 187 41.25 -109.81 29.99
N ASN A 188 41.62 -110.17 28.75
CA ASN A 188 42.99 -110.63 28.43
C ASN A 188 43.95 -109.47 28.11
N ILE A 189 43.38 -108.31 27.73
CA ILE A 189 44.12 -107.09 27.41
C ILE A 189 44.74 -106.48 28.68
N ILE A 190 44.02 -106.45 29.80
CA ILE A 190 44.50 -105.84 31.05
C ILE A 190 45.78 -106.50 31.58
N HIS A 191 45.97 -107.81 31.38
CA HIS A 191 47.20 -108.50 31.79
C HIS A 191 48.39 -108.14 30.86
N ILE A 192 48.12 -108.02 29.55
CA ILE A 192 49.13 -107.66 28.56
C ILE A 192 49.51 -106.17 28.68
N THR A 193 48.56 -105.27 28.98
CA THR A 193 48.83 -103.85 29.22
C THR A 193 49.74 -103.67 30.44
N LYS A 194 49.50 -104.40 31.54
CA LYS A 194 50.38 -104.34 32.71
C LYS A 194 51.80 -104.85 32.44
N SER A 195 51.96 -105.85 31.57
CA SER A 195 53.30 -106.31 31.16
C SER A 195 54.01 -105.32 30.22
N ILE A 196 53.24 -104.63 29.36
CA ILE A 196 53.76 -103.61 28.44
C ILE A 196 54.14 -102.35 29.22
N ASP A 197 53.37 -101.94 30.23
CA ASP A 197 53.67 -100.78 31.06
C ASP A 197 54.99 -100.94 31.83
N HIS A 198 55.28 -102.15 32.34
CA HIS A 198 56.55 -102.44 33.00
C HIS A 198 57.74 -102.39 32.02
N PHE A 199 57.54 -102.84 30.78
CA PHE A 199 58.56 -102.77 29.74
C PHE A 199 58.82 -101.32 29.27
N ILE A 200 57.76 -100.52 29.10
CA ILE A 200 57.85 -99.10 28.73
C ILE A 200 58.55 -98.29 29.84
N LEU A 201 58.28 -98.57 31.11
CA LEU A 201 58.96 -97.88 32.22
C LEU A 201 60.47 -98.12 32.22
N GLN A 202 60.90 -99.33 31.87
CA GLN A 202 62.31 -99.69 31.82
C GLN A 202 63.01 -99.09 30.59
N ASP A 203 62.35 -99.04 29.44
CA ASP A 203 62.87 -98.36 28.24
C ASP A 203 62.92 -96.85 28.39
N VAL A 204 61.92 -96.23 29.04
CA VAL A 204 61.95 -94.79 29.36
C VAL A 204 63.11 -94.48 30.30
N ALA A 205 63.40 -95.33 31.29
CA ALA A 205 64.54 -95.15 32.18
C ALA A 205 65.90 -95.30 31.46
N ASN A 206 65.99 -96.19 30.47
CA ASN A 206 67.21 -96.34 29.66
C ASN A 206 67.38 -95.17 28.68
N LEU A 207 66.29 -94.67 28.10
CA LEU A 207 66.30 -93.50 27.21
C LEU A 207 66.62 -92.21 27.98
N THR A 208 66.12 -92.03 29.20
CA THR A 208 66.50 -90.87 30.03
C THR A 208 67.97 -90.89 30.40
N ASN A 209 68.55 -92.05 30.66
CA ASN A 209 69.99 -92.20 30.90
C ASN A 209 70.83 -91.93 29.64
N GLN A 210 70.37 -92.35 28.45
CA GLN A 210 71.03 -91.99 27.19
C GLN A 210 70.94 -90.49 26.85
N ILE A 211 69.84 -89.82 27.24
CA ILE A 211 69.65 -88.37 27.06
C ILE A 211 70.55 -87.58 28.03
N SER A 212 70.76 -88.05 29.26
CA SER A 212 71.71 -87.41 30.19
C SER A 212 73.16 -87.55 29.73
N ASP A 213 73.54 -88.69 29.13
CA ASP A 213 74.90 -88.93 28.62
C ASP A 213 75.21 -88.16 27.32
N SER A 214 74.20 -87.59 26.67
CA SER A 214 74.33 -86.77 25.45
C SER A 214 74.15 -85.26 25.70
N GLN A 215 74.18 -84.83 26.98
CA GLN A 215 74.10 -83.42 27.35
C GLN A 215 75.40 -82.67 27.03
N VAL A 216 75.51 -82.21 25.78
CA VAL A 216 76.57 -81.30 25.30
C VAL A 216 76.33 -79.90 25.88
N ASN A 217 77.15 -79.50 26.84
CA ASN A 217 77.16 -78.13 27.38
C ASN A 217 77.82 -77.16 26.38
N VAL A 218 77.01 -76.48 25.57
CA VAL A 218 77.47 -75.42 24.65
C VAL A 218 77.41 -74.08 25.37
N GLN A 219 78.54 -73.59 25.88
CA GLN A 219 78.70 -72.19 26.26
C GLN A 219 78.83 -71.35 24.98
N MET A 220 77.70 -70.88 24.46
CA MET A 220 77.66 -69.83 23.43
C MET A 220 77.81 -68.47 24.12
N GLU A 221 78.96 -67.79 23.95
CA GLU A 221 79.09 -66.36 24.26
C GLU A 221 78.25 -65.53 23.27
N THR A 222 77.04 -65.13 23.68
CA THR A 222 76.17 -64.19 22.96
C THR A 222 76.65 -62.75 23.18
N LYS A 223 77.70 -62.31 22.46
CA LYS A 223 78.14 -60.90 22.50
C LYS A 223 77.31 -59.95 21.62
N ASN A 224 76.35 -60.45 20.84
CA ASN A 224 75.47 -59.63 19.99
C ASN A 224 73.97 -59.96 20.19
N SER A 225 73.47 -60.02 21.42
CA SER A 225 72.03 -59.90 21.62
C SER A 225 71.66 -58.43 21.43
N THR A 226 71.29 -58.02 20.21
CA THR A 226 70.45 -56.83 20.05
C THR A 226 69.31 -56.97 21.04
N ASP A 227 69.26 -56.06 22.01
CA ASP A 227 68.41 -56.17 23.18
C ASP A 227 66.95 -56.16 22.71
N LEU A 228 66.34 -57.35 22.57
CA LEU A 228 64.95 -57.48 22.10
C LEU A 228 64.00 -56.63 22.94
N ASN A 229 64.38 -56.40 24.20
CA ASN A 229 63.66 -55.53 25.12
C ASN A 229 63.66 -54.06 24.65
N GLU A 230 64.75 -53.57 24.08
CA GLU A 230 64.84 -52.22 23.49
C GLU A 230 63.97 -52.09 22.24
N VAL A 231 63.98 -53.09 21.35
CA VAL A 231 63.12 -53.09 20.14
C VAL A 231 61.65 -53.17 20.50
N ILE A 232 61.27 -54.03 21.46
CA ILE A 232 59.88 -54.14 21.96
C ILE A 232 59.44 -52.83 22.63
N ASN A 233 60.31 -52.21 23.44
CA ASN A 233 60.02 -50.92 24.04
C ASN A 233 59.88 -49.81 22.98
N ASN A 234 60.71 -49.79 21.95
CA ASN A 234 60.58 -48.85 20.84
C ASN A 234 59.23 -49.02 20.12
N ILE A 235 58.85 -50.26 19.78
CA ILE A 235 57.54 -50.58 19.18
C ILE A 235 56.39 -50.12 20.09
N ARG A 236 56.47 -50.39 21.40
CA ARG A 236 55.47 -49.90 22.37
C ARG A 236 55.37 -48.38 22.35
N THR A 237 56.50 -47.66 22.40
CA THR A 237 56.48 -46.18 22.37
C THR A 237 55.93 -45.63 21.04
N GLN A 238 56.13 -46.33 19.91
CA GLN A 238 55.54 -45.93 18.63
C GLN A 238 54.02 -46.10 18.64
N TYR A 239 53.50 -47.22 19.14
CA TYR A 239 52.06 -47.43 19.28
C TYR A 239 51.44 -46.46 20.28
N GLU A 240 52.10 -46.20 21.39
CA GLU A 240 51.64 -45.25 22.40
C GLU A 240 51.57 -43.83 21.81
N ARG A 241 52.59 -43.41 21.03
CA ARG A 241 52.54 -42.17 20.24
C ARG A 241 51.42 -42.17 19.20
N ALA A 242 51.18 -43.28 18.50
CA ALA A 242 50.14 -43.36 17.49
C ALA A 242 48.73 -43.26 18.10
N VAL A 243 48.50 -43.92 19.24
CA VAL A 243 47.25 -43.84 20.00
C VAL A 243 47.06 -42.43 20.56
N GLN A 244 48.11 -41.83 21.12
CA GLN A 244 48.06 -40.47 21.64
C GLN A 244 47.75 -39.46 20.53
N LYS A 245 48.41 -39.59 19.37
CA LYS A 245 48.15 -38.75 18.20
C LYS A 245 46.72 -38.91 17.69
N SER A 246 46.23 -40.15 17.58
CA SER A 246 44.84 -40.42 17.17
C SER A 246 43.83 -39.82 18.16
N ARG A 247 44.13 -39.89 19.47
CA ARG A 247 43.31 -39.24 20.50
C ARG A 247 43.30 -37.71 20.35
N GLU A 248 44.47 -37.09 20.18
CA GLU A 248 44.57 -35.63 19.98
C GLU A 248 43.87 -35.18 18.70
N GLU A 249 44.01 -35.93 17.60
CA GLU A 249 43.31 -35.65 16.34
C GLU A 249 41.79 -35.77 16.48
N THR A 250 41.28 -36.77 17.21
CA THR A 250 39.85 -36.89 17.47
C THR A 250 39.32 -35.80 18.40
N GLU A 251 40.05 -35.47 19.48
CA GLU A 251 39.68 -34.37 20.37
C GLU A 251 39.68 -33.04 19.61
N ALA A 252 40.70 -32.74 18.80
CA ALA A 252 40.76 -31.54 17.98
C ALA A 252 39.63 -31.50 16.93
N TRP A 253 39.28 -32.64 16.33
CA TRP A 253 38.16 -32.74 15.40
C TRP A 253 36.82 -32.43 16.09
N TYR A 254 36.59 -32.98 17.30
CA TYR A 254 35.40 -32.67 18.08
C TYR A 254 35.36 -31.20 18.52
N GLN A 255 36.47 -30.65 18.99
CA GLN A 255 36.56 -29.24 19.39
C GLN A 255 36.23 -28.32 18.20
N ASN A 256 36.86 -28.55 17.04
CA ASN A 256 36.54 -27.78 15.84
C ASN A 256 35.07 -27.93 15.42
N LYS A 257 34.47 -29.12 15.56
CA LYS A 257 33.05 -29.30 15.25
C LYS A 257 32.14 -28.53 16.24
N PHE A 258 32.49 -28.53 17.52
CA PHE A 258 31.79 -27.75 18.54
C PHE A 258 31.94 -26.25 18.30
N ASP A 259 33.15 -25.77 18.05
CA ASP A 259 33.44 -24.37 17.78
C ASP A 259 32.67 -23.87 16.56
N ASN A 260 32.65 -24.64 15.47
CA ASN A 260 31.85 -24.29 14.28
C ASN A 260 30.35 -24.25 14.59
N MET A 261 29.82 -25.23 15.33
CA MET A 261 28.40 -25.25 15.71
C MET A 261 28.06 -24.07 16.63
N THR A 262 28.93 -23.73 17.58
CA THR A 262 28.76 -22.57 18.45
C THR A 262 28.86 -21.26 17.67
N ALA A 263 29.74 -21.17 16.67
CA ALA A 263 29.84 -20.02 15.76
C ALA A 263 28.56 -19.86 14.91
N GLU A 264 28.03 -20.94 14.34
CA GLU A 264 26.76 -20.89 13.59
C GLU A 264 25.58 -20.49 14.48
N VAL A 265 25.52 -21.01 15.72
CA VAL A 265 24.48 -20.62 16.68
C VAL A 265 24.59 -19.15 17.05
N THR A 266 25.80 -18.64 17.34
CA THR A 266 25.99 -17.22 17.67
C THR A 266 25.59 -16.34 16.48
N GLN A 267 26.05 -16.66 15.27
CA GLN A 267 25.66 -15.94 14.05
C GLN A 267 24.14 -15.94 13.82
N ASN A 268 23.47 -17.09 13.99
CA ASN A 268 22.02 -17.18 13.85
C ASN A 268 21.29 -16.36 14.93
N THR A 269 21.76 -16.42 16.18
CA THR A 269 21.18 -15.60 17.25
C THR A 269 21.38 -14.11 17.01
N GLU A 270 22.53 -13.68 16.49
CA GLU A 270 22.79 -12.28 16.13
C GLU A 270 21.89 -11.83 14.99
N ALA A 271 21.76 -12.64 13.92
CA ALA A 271 20.84 -12.36 12.81
C ALA A 271 19.38 -12.27 13.29
N LEU A 272 18.98 -13.14 14.22
CA LEU A 272 17.65 -13.10 14.84
C LEU A 272 17.43 -11.84 15.67
N GLN A 273 18.43 -11.41 16.46
CA GLN A 273 18.34 -10.16 17.23
C GLN A 273 18.30 -8.94 16.29
N ALA A 274 19.12 -8.92 15.23
CA ALA A 274 19.12 -7.86 14.23
C ALA A 274 17.74 -7.74 13.55
N GLY A 275 17.18 -8.84 13.08
CA GLY A 275 15.84 -8.86 12.49
C GLY A 275 14.75 -8.43 13.49
N LYS A 276 14.88 -8.79 14.77
CA LYS A 276 13.97 -8.32 15.83
C LYS A 276 14.08 -6.82 16.06
N THR A 277 15.29 -6.25 16.02
CA THR A 277 15.49 -4.80 16.15
C THR A 277 14.93 -4.03 14.95
N GLU A 278 15.15 -4.54 13.73
CA GLU A 278 14.59 -3.96 12.50
C GLU A 278 13.06 -3.99 12.51
N LEU A 279 12.46 -5.12 12.91
CA LEU A 279 11.01 -5.24 13.02
C LEU A 279 10.43 -4.27 14.05
N ASN A 280 11.11 -4.07 15.18
CA ASN A 280 10.69 -3.09 16.18
C ASN A 280 10.82 -1.64 15.67
N GLU A 281 11.85 -1.34 14.88
CA GLU A 281 12.03 -0.03 14.28
C GLU A 281 10.94 0.25 13.23
N LEU A 282 10.65 -0.72 12.36
CA LEU A 282 9.54 -0.63 11.40
C LEU A 282 8.19 -0.45 12.10
N ARG A 283 7.96 -1.12 13.25
CA ARG A 283 6.76 -0.90 14.06
C ARG A 283 6.67 0.52 14.61
N ARG A 284 7.79 1.10 15.08
CA ARG A 284 7.83 2.48 15.55
C ARG A 284 7.60 3.47 14.41
N GLN A 285 8.22 3.25 13.25
CA GLN A 285 8.00 4.07 12.06
C GLN A 285 6.54 4.03 11.61
N LYS A 286 5.93 2.84 11.58
CA LYS A 286 4.49 2.69 11.31
C LYS A 286 3.64 3.51 12.27
N GLN A 287 3.89 3.40 13.58
CA GLN A 287 3.14 4.16 14.59
C GLN A 287 3.33 5.67 14.43
N SER A 288 4.54 6.13 14.11
CA SER A 288 4.81 7.55 13.81
C SER A 288 3.99 8.02 12.61
N LEU A 289 4.00 7.25 11.51
CA LEU A 289 3.23 7.58 10.31
C LEU A 289 1.71 7.56 10.58
N GLU A 290 1.22 6.64 11.41
CA GLU A 290 -0.19 6.62 11.81
C GLU A 290 -0.57 7.89 12.61
N ILE A 291 0.31 8.36 13.49
CA ILE A 291 0.12 9.61 14.24
C ILE A 291 0.16 10.82 13.31
N ASP A 292 1.11 10.86 12.38
CA ASP A 292 1.23 11.95 11.40
C ASP A 292 -0.01 12.01 10.50
N LEU A 293 -0.53 10.85 10.08
CA LEU A 293 -1.78 10.75 9.32
C LEU A 293 -2.96 11.30 10.13
N GLN A 294 -3.10 10.91 11.40
CA GLN A 294 -4.13 11.46 12.29
C GLN A 294 -3.99 12.97 12.49
N ALA A 295 -2.76 13.48 12.63
CA ALA A 295 -2.50 14.90 12.75
C ALA A 295 -2.90 15.66 11.47
N LEU A 296 -2.61 15.12 10.29
CA LEU A 296 -3.03 15.68 9.00
C LEU A 296 -4.55 15.68 8.85
N HIS A 297 -5.24 14.61 9.23
CA HIS A 297 -6.71 14.59 9.25
C HIS A 297 -7.30 15.64 10.19
N ASN A 298 -6.72 15.82 11.38
CA ASN A 298 -7.16 16.87 12.30
C ASN A 298 -6.90 18.28 11.72
N MET A 299 -5.78 18.47 11.02
CA MET A 299 -5.49 19.73 10.33
C MET A 299 -6.51 20.02 9.23
N ILE A 300 -6.81 19.04 8.36
CA ILE A 300 -7.83 19.16 7.32
C ILE A 300 -9.17 19.54 7.94
N ARG A 301 -9.61 18.82 8.97
CA ARG A 301 -10.86 19.10 9.67
C ARG A 301 -10.90 20.53 10.22
N SER A 302 -9.80 21.00 10.83
CA SER A 302 -9.74 22.38 11.35
C SER A 302 -9.78 23.44 10.26
N LEU A 303 -9.25 23.15 9.06
CA LEU A 303 -9.31 24.05 7.90
C LEU A 303 -10.71 24.06 7.29
N GLU A 304 -11.36 22.90 7.19
CA GLU A 304 -12.76 22.77 6.76
C GLU A 304 -13.69 23.52 7.72
N ASP A 305 -13.51 23.36 9.03
CA ASP A 305 -14.27 24.09 10.05
C ASP A 305 -14.04 25.61 9.93
N SER A 306 -12.80 26.04 9.69
CA SER A 306 -12.48 27.46 9.46
C SER A 306 -13.11 27.99 8.17
N LEU A 307 -13.16 27.19 7.11
CA LEU A 307 -13.80 27.57 5.85
C LEU A 307 -15.30 27.77 6.09
N HIS A 308 -15.96 26.78 6.70
CA HIS A 308 -17.38 26.86 7.01
C HIS A 308 -17.73 28.05 7.93
N GLU A 309 -16.89 28.36 8.92
CA GLU A 309 -17.08 29.55 9.76
C GLU A 309 -16.99 30.84 8.94
N THR A 310 -16.03 30.95 8.01
CA THR A 310 -15.93 32.12 7.13
C THR A 310 -17.11 32.22 6.17
N GLU A 311 -17.54 31.12 5.56
CA GLU A 311 -18.71 31.07 4.68
C GLU A 311 -19.98 31.49 5.45
N ALA A 312 -20.19 30.95 6.65
CA ALA A 312 -21.32 31.30 7.50
C ALA A 312 -21.32 32.77 7.87
N ARG A 313 -20.15 33.33 8.19
CA ARG A 313 -19.99 34.77 8.46
C ARG A 313 -20.34 35.61 7.23
N TYR A 314 -19.81 35.30 6.05
CA TYR A 314 -20.12 36.04 4.83
C TYR A 314 -21.60 35.92 4.45
N ALA A 315 -22.20 34.73 4.59
CA ALA A 315 -23.63 34.54 4.39
C ALA A 315 -24.46 35.43 5.33
N HIS A 316 -24.04 35.57 6.59
CA HIS A 316 -24.68 36.46 7.55
C HIS A 316 -24.55 37.94 7.14
N GLU A 317 -23.35 38.39 6.74
CA GLU A 317 -23.11 39.75 6.28
C GLU A 317 -23.94 40.08 5.02
N VAL A 318 -23.98 39.17 4.03
CA VAL A 318 -24.81 39.30 2.81
C VAL A 318 -26.29 39.36 3.14
N ASN A 319 -26.77 38.49 4.03
CA ASN A 319 -28.17 38.51 4.45
C ASN A 319 -28.52 39.82 5.18
N GLY A 320 -27.58 40.39 5.94
CA GLY A 320 -27.69 41.71 6.56
C GLY A 320 -27.84 42.83 5.51
N TYR A 321 -27.01 42.84 4.47
CA TYR A 321 -27.12 43.79 3.37
C TYR A 321 -28.42 43.62 2.58
N ASN A 322 -28.83 42.39 2.25
CA ASN A 322 -30.10 42.10 1.58
C ASN A 322 -31.30 42.60 2.40
N SER A 323 -31.29 42.38 3.71
CA SER A 323 -32.34 42.90 4.60
C SER A 323 -32.41 44.43 4.56
N ARG A 324 -31.25 45.10 4.49
CA ARG A 324 -31.19 46.57 4.38
C ARG A 324 -31.66 47.07 3.01
N ILE A 325 -31.32 46.37 1.94
CA ILE A 325 -31.79 46.67 0.58
C ILE A 325 -33.32 46.57 0.53
N LEU A 326 -33.89 45.45 1.00
CA LEU A 326 -35.34 45.25 1.05
C LEU A 326 -36.05 46.35 1.86
N GLN A 327 -35.45 46.79 2.97
CA GLN A 327 -35.98 47.92 3.74
C GLN A 327 -35.99 49.22 2.91
N LEU A 328 -34.89 49.56 2.25
CA LEU A 328 -34.77 50.77 1.43
C LEU A 328 -35.69 50.74 0.20
N GLU A 329 -35.83 49.58 -0.44
CA GLU A 329 -36.79 49.37 -1.53
C GLU A 329 -38.23 49.58 -1.05
N GLY A 330 -38.57 49.08 0.14
CA GLY A 330 -39.86 49.32 0.78
C GLY A 330 -40.10 50.81 1.06
N GLU A 331 -39.12 51.51 1.63
CA GLU A 331 -39.19 52.96 1.87
C GLU A 331 -39.34 53.75 0.57
N LEU A 332 -38.60 53.39 -0.48
CA LEU A 332 -38.70 54.00 -1.80
C LEU A 332 -40.08 53.78 -2.43
N GLY A 333 -40.62 52.57 -2.34
CA GLY A 333 -41.97 52.25 -2.79
C GLY A 333 -43.04 53.07 -2.06
N GLN A 334 -42.89 53.25 -0.74
CA GLN A 334 -43.79 54.10 0.05
C GLN A 334 -43.74 55.56 -0.38
N VAL A 335 -42.55 56.11 -0.61
CA VAL A 335 -42.38 57.50 -1.08
C VAL A 335 -42.96 57.69 -2.47
N ARG A 336 -42.73 56.75 -3.40
CA ARG A 336 -43.35 56.78 -4.75
C ARG A 336 -44.87 56.80 -4.67
N ALA A 337 -45.46 55.89 -3.90
CA ALA A 337 -46.91 55.87 -3.69
C ALA A 337 -47.44 57.16 -3.04
N GLN A 338 -46.66 57.80 -2.17
CA GLN A 338 -47.04 59.11 -1.60
C GLN A 338 -46.98 60.23 -2.63
N VAL A 339 -45.97 60.28 -3.49
CA VAL A 339 -45.85 61.25 -4.58
C VAL A 339 -46.99 61.10 -5.57
N GLU A 340 -47.34 59.86 -5.95
CA GLU A 340 -48.48 59.58 -6.83
C GLU A 340 -49.80 60.06 -6.24
N ARG A 341 -50.03 59.82 -4.94
CA ARG A 341 -51.22 60.36 -4.24
C ARG A 341 -51.24 61.89 -4.25
N GLN A 342 -50.12 62.54 -3.94
CA GLN A 342 -50.03 63.99 -3.99
C GLN A 342 -50.28 64.54 -5.40
N ALA A 343 -49.72 63.90 -6.43
CA ALA A 343 -49.95 64.29 -7.83
C ALA A 343 -51.45 64.23 -8.19
N ALA A 344 -52.15 63.16 -7.79
CA ALA A 344 -53.59 63.04 -7.99
C ALA A 344 -54.39 64.11 -7.22
N GLU A 345 -54.01 64.43 -5.98
CA GLU A 345 -54.62 65.52 -5.21
C GLU A 345 -54.38 66.90 -5.87
N TYR A 346 -53.17 67.16 -6.39
CA TYR A 346 -52.86 68.38 -7.12
C TYR A 346 -53.65 68.50 -8.42
N GLU A 347 -53.79 67.41 -9.18
CA GLU A 347 -54.60 67.39 -10.39
C GLU A 347 -56.08 67.69 -10.08
N ALA A 348 -56.63 67.07 -9.03
CA ALA A 348 -57.99 67.36 -8.57
C ALA A 348 -58.17 68.83 -8.17
N LEU A 349 -57.20 69.41 -7.44
CA LEU A 349 -57.22 70.80 -7.05
C LEU A 349 -57.11 71.75 -8.25
N LEU A 350 -56.26 71.42 -9.22
CA LEU A 350 -56.10 72.18 -10.46
C LEU A 350 -57.40 72.17 -11.29
N ASN A 351 -58.06 71.02 -11.38
CA ASN A 351 -59.34 70.87 -12.04
C ASN A 351 -60.43 71.72 -11.36
N LEU A 352 -60.46 71.73 -10.02
CA LEU A 352 -61.38 72.60 -9.26
C LEU A 352 -61.09 74.08 -9.46
N LYS A 353 -59.80 74.49 -9.41
CA LYS A 353 -59.37 75.86 -9.69
C LYS A 353 -59.83 76.31 -11.08
N SER A 354 -59.60 75.47 -12.09
CA SER A 354 -59.97 75.77 -13.48
C SER A 354 -61.49 75.96 -13.63
N LYS A 355 -62.30 75.14 -12.94
CA LYS A 355 -63.77 75.30 -12.89
C LYS A 355 -64.19 76.62 -12.23
N LEU A 356 -63.61 76.94 -11.06
CA LEU A 356 -63.91 78.19 -10.36
C LEU A 356 -63.49 79.42 -11.16
N GLU A 357 -62.35 79.38 -11.84
CA GLU A 357 -61.91 80.46 -12.73
C GLU A 357 -62.87 80.67 -13.90
N ALA A 358 -63.42 79.58 -14.47
CA ALA A 358 -64.47 79.66 -15.49
C ALA A 358 -65.78 80.26 -14.94
N GLU A 359 -66.20 79.87 -13.73
CA GLU A 359 -67.36 80.46 -13.07
C GLU A 359 -67.16 81.97 -12.83
N ILE A 360 -66.03 82.39 -12.27
CA ILE A 360 -65.69 83.81 -12.04
C ILE A 360 -65.71 84.59 -13.36
N ALA A 361 -65.13 84.04 -14.43
CA ALA A 361 -65.16 84.67 -15.75
C ALA A 361 -66.59 84.85 -16.29
N THR A 362 -67.48 83.87 -16.06
CA THR A 362 -68.89 84.01 -16.41
C THR A 362 -69.59 85.09 -15.57
N TYR A 363 -69.31 85.15 -14.26
CA TYR A 363 -69.83 86.21 -13.38
C TYR A 363 -69.35 87.60 -13.80
N HIS A 364 -68.06 87.78 -14.14
CA HIS A 364 -67.55 89.05 -14.69
C HIS A 364 -68.27 89.44 -15.98
N ARG A 365 -68.48 88.50 -16.91
CA ARG A 365 -69.19 88.76 -18.18
C ARG A 365 -70.66 89.17 -17.96
N LEU A 366 -71.35 88.52 -17.02
CA LEU A 366 -72.72 88.89 -16.65
C LEU A 366 -72.79 90.27 -15.99
N LEU A 367 -71.83 90.62 -15.13
CA LEU A 367 -71.77 91.92 -14.49
C LEU A 367 -71.43 93.04 -15.48
N GLU A 368 -70.46 92.85 -16.40
CA GLU A 368 -70.16 93.81 -17.46
C GLU A 368 -71.36 94.02 -18.40
N GLY A 369 -72.04 92.94 -18.81
CA GLY A 369 -73.24 93.02 -19.66
C GLY A 369 -74.47 93.65 -18.97
N VAL A 370 -74.44 93.86 -17.66
CA VAL A 370 -75.50 94.54 -16.88
C VAL A 370 -75.16 96.01 -16.61
N VAL A 371 -73.89 96.44 -16.76
CA VAL A 371 -73.45 97.81 -16.45
C VAL A 371 -73.52 98.77 -17.65
N ASP A 372 -73.74 98.27 -18.87
CA ASP A 372 -73.99 99.11 -20.05
C ASP A 372 -75.46 99.56 -20.12
N ASP A 373 -75.85 100.44 -19.20
CA ASP A 373 -77.18 101.05 -19.13
C ASP A 373 -77.38 102.18 -20.17
N LYS A 374 -76.88 102.03 -21.40
CA LYS A 374 -77.24 102.91 -22.54
C LYS A 374 -77.21 102.18 -23.88
N GLY A 375 -78.29 101.44 -24.12
CA GLY A 375 -78.97 101.40 -25.41
C GLY A 375 -78.23 100.74 -26.56
N ASP A 376 -78.35 99.42 -26.66
CA ASP A 376 -78.31 98.76 -27.97
C ASP A 376 -79.30 97.59 -28.04
N LYS A 377 -80.06 97.54 -29.15
CA LYS A 377 -81.20 96.64 -29.38
C LYS A 377 -80.83 95.31 -30.04
N ASN A 378 -79.57 94.88 -29.95
CA ASN A 378 -79.13 93.57 -30.42
C ASN A 378 -78.72 92.70 -29.23
N ARG A 379 -79.73 92.39 -28.40
CA ARG A 379 -79.56 91.47 -27.27
C ARG A 379 -79.60 90.04 -27.83
N GLU A 380 -78.45 89.53 -28.24
CA GLU A 380 -78.31 88.08 -28.39
C GLU A 380 -78.42 87.47 -27.00
N GLU A 381 -79.51 86.73 -26.78
CA GLU A 381 -79.75 86.02 -25.54
C GLU A 381 -78.59 85.05 -25.27
N PHE A 382 -78.04 85.14 -24.06
CA PHE A 382 -77.00 84.25 -23.59
C PHE A 382 -77.59 82.84 -23.45
N SER A 383 -77.42 82.00 -24.46
CA SER A 383 -77.93 80.62 -24.45
C SER A 383 -77.11 79.77 -23.48
N LEU A 384 -77.77 79.16 -22.48
CA LEU A 384 -77.15 78.33 -21.45
C LEU A 384 -76.30 77.18 -22.04
N GLU A 385 -76.62 76.69 -23.24
CA GLU A 385 -75.81 75.69 -23.96
C GLU A 385 -74.38 76.14 -24.25
N GLN A 386 -74.12 77.43 -24.50
CA GLN A 386 -72.79 77.88 -24.93
C GLN A 386 -71.75 77.82 -23.80
N ALA A 387 -72.19 77.91 -22.54
CA ALA A 387 -71.32 77.80 -21.36
C ALA A 387 -71.01 76.35 -20.97
N LEU A 388 -71.90 75.40 -21.30
CA LEU A 388 -71.69 73.96 -21.09
C LEU A 388 -70.65 73.36 -22.05
N TYR A 389 -70.50 73.93 -23.25
CA TYR A 389 -69.54 73.48 -24.27
C TYR A 389 -68.17 74.20 -24.23
N ALA A 390 -67.99 75.24 -23.41
CA ALA A 390 -66.69 75.90 -23.22
C ALA A 390 -65.74 75.15 -22.27
N GLY A 391 -66.16 73.99 -21.75
CA GLY A 391 -65.47 73.23 -20.70
C GLY A 391 -64.38 72.25 -21.16
N GLU A 392 -64.14 72.07 -22.45
CA GLU A 392 -63.07 71.19 -22.93
C GLU A 392 -61.96 71.99 -23.65
N CYS A 393 -61.00 72.46 -22.85
CA CYS A 393 -59.69 72.85 -23.35
C CYS A 393 -58.66 71.83 -22.83
N LEU A 394 -58.57 70.68 -23.52
CA LEU A 394 -57.45 69.77 -23.35
C LEU A 394 -56.27 70.29 -24.19
N PRO A 395 -55.07 70.50 -23.62
CA PRO A 395 -53.91 70.83 -24.44
C PRO A 395 -53.56 69.65 -25.37
N PRO A 396 -53.13 69.90 -26.62
CA PRO A 396 -52.70 68.83 -27.51
C PRO A 396 -51.42 68.19 -26.93
N VAL A 397 -51.53 66.95 -26.49
CA VAL A 397 -50.36 66.14 -26.11
C VAL A 397 -49.55 65.91 -27.39
N GLY A 398 -48.46 66.66 -27.55
CA GLY A 398 -47.49 66.41 -28.61
C GLY A 398 -46.85 65.04 -28.40
N LEU A 399 -47.18 64.08 -29.27
CA LEU A 399 -46.51 62.79 -29.33
C LEU A 399 -45.04 63.03 -29.73
N LYS A 400 -44.13 62.97 -28.77
CA LYS A 400 -42.68 62.96 -29.04
C LYS A 400 -42.27 61.53 -29.31
N LYS A 401 -41.95 61.23 -30.58
CA LYS A 401 -41.33 59.97 -31.00
C LYS A 401 -39.83 60.04 -30.68
N ALA A 402 -39.34 59.15 -29.82
CA ALA A 402 -37.90 59.01 -29.55
C ALA A 402 -37.38 57.81 -30.35
N ILE A 403 -36.38 58.04 -31.19
CA ILE A 403 -35.68 56.99 -31.96
C ILE A 403 -34.32 56.82 -31.30
N ILE A 404 -34.05 55.63 -30.76
CA ILE A 404 -32.76 55.28 -30.18
C ILE A 404 -32.01 54.47 -31.24
N ILE A 405 -30.87 55.02 -31.71
CA ILE A 405 -29.99 54.35 -32.66
C ILE A 405 -28.81 53.81 -31.87
N THR A 406 -28.73 52.49 -31.73
CA THR A 406 -27.55 51.82 -31.16
C THR A 406 -26.61 51.45 -32.31
N GLN A 407 -25.39 52.01 -32.26
CA GLN A 407 -24.31 51.69 -33.19
C GLN A 407 -23.26 50.88 -32.44
N GLU A 408 -22.91 49.72 -32.99
CA GLU A 408 -21.85 48.87 -32.46
C GLU A 408 -20.57 49.12 -33.27
N ILE A 409 -19.55 49.65 -32.59
CA ILE A 409 -18.27 50.06 -33.20
C ILE A 409 -17.19 49.11 -32.70
N VAL A 410 -16.56 48.39 -33.62
CA VAL A 410 -15.34 47.61 -33.37
C VAL A 410 -14.26 48.15 -34.31
N ASP A 411 -13.11 48.53 -33.75
CA ASP A 411 -11.94 49.08 -34.49
C ASP A 411 -12.22 50.25 -35.45
N GLY A 412 -13.18 51.11 -35.11
CA GLY A 412 -13.42 52.37 -35.82
C GLY A 412 -14.23 52.25 -37.11
N GLU A 413 -14.74 51.06 -37.44
CA GLU A 413 -15.71 50.86 -38.54
C GLU A 413 -17.05 50.33 -38.00
N VAL A 414 -18.16 50.84 -38.55
CA VAL A 414 -19.53 50.53 -38.08
C VAL A 414 -19.99 49.23 -38.73
N VAL A 415 -20.05 48.14 -37.96
CA VAL A 415 -20.38 46.80 -38.46
C VAL A 415 -21.89 46.49 -38.35
N SER A 416 -22.62 47.19 -37.47
CA SER A 416 -24.06 46.98 -37.29
C SER A 416 -24.77 48.24 -36.78
N GLN A 417 -25.90 48.58 -37.41
CA GLN A 417 -26.80 49.67 -37.01
C GLN A 417 -28.21 49.09 -36.85
N ARG A 418 -28.81 49.26 -35.66
CA ARG A 418 -30.19 48.85 -35.37
C ARG A 418 -30.98 50.05 -34.87
N GLU A 419 -32.17 50.23 -35.45
CA GLU A 419 -33.09 51.32 -35.13
C GLU A 419 -34.36 50.73 -34.50
N LEU A 420 -34.66 51.13 -33.26
CA LEU A 420 -35.88 50.73 -32.57
C LEU A 420 -36.77 51.95 -32.34
N GLU A 421 -38.01 51.86 -32.84
CA GLU A 421 -39.04 52.88 -32.66
C GLU A 421 -39.93 52.50 -31.48
N GLN A 422 -39.88 53.26 -30.39
CA GLN A 422 -40.82 53.11 -29.27
C GLN A 422 -41.90 54.20 -29.32
N ASN A 423 -43.17 53.77 -29.34
CA ASN A 423 -44.32 54.63 -29.12
C ASN A 423 -44.69 54.58 -27.64
N LEU A 424 -44.52 55.69 -26.92
CA LEU A 424 -44.93 55.82 -25.52
C LEU A 424 -46.45 56.02 -25.45
N THR A 425 -47.22 54.95 -25.46
CA THR A 425 -48.63 54.95 -25.05
C THR A 425 -48.96 53.69 -24.27
N ASN A 426 -49.38 53.90 -23.01
CA ASN A 426 -50.04 52.98 -22.09
C ASN A 426 -49.19 51.82 -21.52
N HIS A 427 -48.53 52.06 -20.38
CA HIS A 427 -48.12 50.99 -19.46
C HIS A 427 -49.17 50.82 -18.36
N ASN A 428 -50.26 50.13 -18.71
CA ASN A 428 -50.89 49.17 -17.81
C ASN A 428 -50.63 47.82 -18.47
N ASP A 429 -49.65 47.09 -17.94
CA ASP A 429 -49.57 45.63 -17.87
C ASP A 429 -48.12 45.23 -17.55
N LEU A 430 -47.98 44.19 -16.75
CA LEU A 430 -46.75 43.69 -16.15
C LEU A 430 -45.62 43.50 -17.17
N GLU A 431 -44.52 44.25 -17.02
CA GLU A 431 -43.20 43.82 -17.51
C GLU A 431 -42.37 43.34 -16.31
N VAL A 432 -42.54 42.06 -15.99
CA VAL A 432 -41.59 41.23 -15.23
C VAL A 432 -41.27 40.02 -16.12
N SER A 433 -40.88 40.24 -17.39
CA SER A 433 -40.55 39.10 -18.26
C SER A 433 -39.38 39.32 -19.21
N GLY A 434 -38.74 40.48 -19.24
CA GLY A 434 -37.56 40.71 -20.09
C GLY A 434 -36.31 40.03 -19.51
N GLU A 435 -36.05 40.26 -18.23
CA GLU A 435 -34.89 39.70 -17.52
C GLU A 435 -35.07 38.19 -17.25
N ASP A 436 -36.30 37.75 -16.96
CA ASP A 436 -36.61 36.34 -16.77
C ASP A 436 -36.51 35.54 -18.09
N GLN A 437 -36.82 36.14 -19.25
CA GLN A 437 -36.65 35.46 -20.54
C GLN A 437 -35.18 35.26 -20.88
N GLU A 438 -34.34 36.28 -20.72
CA GLU A 438 -32.89 36.16 -20.95
C GLU A 438 -32.23 35.20 -19.95
N LEU A 439 -32.66 35.20 -18.69
CA LEU A 439 -32.18 34.23 -17.69
C LEU A 439 -32.67 32.81 -17.99
N THR A 440 -33.91 32.63 -18.48
CA THR A 440 -34.39 31.30 -18.88
C THR A 440 -33.69 30.78 -20.13
N GLU A 441 -33.36 31.63 -21.09
CA GLU A 441 -32.64 31.24 -22.32
C GLU A 441 -31.17 30.90 -21.99
N GLN A 442 -30.54 31.62 -21.06
CA GLN A 442 -29.22 31.28 -20.53
C GLN A 442 -29.22 29.99 -19.70
N LEU A 443 -30.26 29.73 -18.91
CA LEU A 443 -30.43 28.48 -18.18
C LEU A 443 -30.67 27.30 -19.12
N GLU A 444 -31.45 27.48 -20.19
CA GLU A 444 -31.72 26.44 -21.17
C GLU A 444 -30.46 26.08 -21.98
N LEU A 445 -29.65 27.08 -22.35
CA LEU A 445 -28.32 26.86 -22.94
C LEU A 445 -27.36 26.13 -21.99
N ALA A 446 -27.30 26.52 -20.71
CA ALA A 446 -26.44 25.87 -19.72
C ALA A 446 -26.88 24.42 -19.43
N VAL A 447 -28.19 24.15 -19.46
CA VAL A 447 -28.75 22.79 -19.28
C VAL A 447 -28.43 21.91 -20.50
N GLU A 448 -28.51 22.43 -21.72
CA GLU A 448 -28.13 21.68 -22.92
C GLU A 448 -26.61 21.42 -22.98
N GLU A 449 -25.77 22.37 -22.53
CA GLU A 449 -24.32 22.17 -22.41
C GLU A 449 -23.98 21.10 -21.36
N ALA A 450 -24.65 21.12 -20.20
CA ALA A 450 -24.47 20.11 -19.15
C ALA A 450 -24.91 18.70 -19.60
N LYS A 451 -26.01 18.59 -20.35
CA LYS A 451 -26.43 17.31 -20.94
C LYS A 451 -25.42 16.78 -21.95
N ALA A 452 -24.85 17.66 -22.78
CA ALA A 452 -23.82 17.28 -23.75
C ALA A 452 -22.52 16.81 -23.07
N GLU A 453 -22.18 17.38 -21.90
CA GLU A 453 -21.07 16.89 -21.08
C GLU A 453 -21.38 15.56 -20.41
N GLU A 454 -22.59 15.36 -19.88
CA GLU A 454 -23.02 14.06 -19.34
C GLU A 454 -22.99 12.96 -20.40
N GLU A 455 -23.43 13.23 -21.63
CA GLU A 455 -23.40 12.27 -22.73
C GLU A 455 -21.95 11.89 -23.11
N LYS A 456 -21.03 12.87 -23.17
CA LYS A 456 -19.60 12.60 -23.38
C LYS A 456 -18.97 11.78 -22.26
N VAL A 457 -19.35 12.02 -21.00
CA VAL A 457 -18.88 11.24 -19.85
C VAL A 457 -19.44 9.81 -19.91
N ALA A 458 -20.70 9.64 -20.33
CA ALA A 458 -21.31 8.33 -20.53
C ALA A 458 -20.60 7.53 -21.64
N GLU A 459 -20.29 8.15 -22.79
CA GLU A 459 -19.52 7.50 -23.86
C GLU A 459 -18.10 7.13 -23.40
N GLN A 460 -17.42 7.98 -22.62
CA GLN A 460 -16.11 7.67 -22.06
C GLN A 460 -16.16 6.51 -21.06
N LEU A 461 -17.23 6.41 -20.26
CA LEU A 461 -17.46 5.30 -19.34
C LEU A 461 -17.75 4.00 -20.11
N GLU A 462 -18.53 4.04 -21.19
CA GLU A 462 -18.81 2.86 -22.02
C GLU A 462 -17.53 2.35 -22.70
N LEU A 463 -16.71 3.25 -23.26
CA LEU A 463 -15.38 2.92 -23.81
C LEU A 463 -14.43 2.36 -22.73
N ALA A 464 -14.47 2.89 -21.51
CA ALA A 464 -13.68 2.38 -20.40
C ALA A 464 -14.14 0.99 -19.94
N VAL A 465 -15.45 0.73 -19.95
CA VAL A 465 -16.04 -0.57 -19.62
C VAL A 465 -15.72 -1.60 -20.70
N GLU A 466 -15.79 -1.24 -21.98
CA GLU A 466 -15.43 -2.13 -23.09
C GLU A 466 -13.92 -2.48 -23.06
N LYS A 467 -13.06 -1.48 -22.78
CA LYS A 467 -11.62 -1.67 -22.59
C LYS A 467 -11.27 -2.47 -21.33
N ALA A 468 -12.14 -2.47 -20.31
CA ALA A 468 -12.01 -3.31 -19.12
C ALA A 468 -12.55 -4.73 -19.32
N LYS A 469 -13.34 -4.97 -20.38
CA LYS A 469 -13.89 -6.29 -20.73
C LYS A 469 -12.97 -7.09 -21.66
N SER A 470 -12.22 -6.41 -22.54
CA SER A 470 -11.22 -7.05 -23.40
C SER A 470 -10.10 -7.85 -22.71
N PRO A 471 -9.65 -7.55 -21.46
CA PRO A 471 -8.67 -8.39 -20.76
C PRO A 471 -9.28 -9.69 -20.23
N ALA A 472 -10.59 -9.73 -19.94
CA ALA A 472 -11.23 -10.89 -19.33
C ALA A 472 -11.48 -12.04 -20.32
N GLU A 473 -11.70 -11.73 -21.60
CA GLU A 473 -11.91 -12.75 -22.64
C GLU A 473 -10.59 -13.39 -23.13
N HIS A 474 -9.46 -12.68 -23.01
CA HIS A 474 -8.14 -13.23 -23.37
C HIS A 474 -7.57 -14.21 -22.33
N ASP A 475 -7.95 -14.06 -21.05
CA ASP A 475 -7.50 -14.95 -19.97
C ASP A 475 -8.27 -16.29 -19.98
N GLU A 476 -9.52 -16.34 -20.47
CA GLU A 476 -10.30 -17.58 -20.57
C GLU A 476 -9.86 -18.49 -21.75
N GLU A 477 -9.32 -17.94 -22.84
CA GLU A 477 -8.81 -18.74 -23.97
C GLU A 477 -7.40 -19.33 -23.72
N GLU A 478 -6.58 -18.70 -22.87
CA GLU A 478 -5.26 -19.24 -22.49
C GLU A 478 -5.37 -20.38 -21.46
N GLU A 479 -6.34 -20.35 -20.51
CA GLU A 479 -6.59 -21.49 -19.61
C GLU A 479 -7.15 -22.71 -20.36
N ALA A 480 -8.05 -22.52 -21.33
CA ALA A 480 -8.59 -23.61 -22.14
C ALA A 480 -7.51 -24.30 -23.00
N SER A 481 -6.50 -23.54 -23.44
CA SER A 481 -5.40 -24.07 -24.26
C SER A 481 -4.35 -24.84 -23.43
N GLN A 482 -4.14 -24.49 -22.16
CA GLN A 482 -3.21 -25.22 -21.28
C GLN A 482 -3.77 -26.57 -20.78
N ASP A 483 -5.09 -26.71 -20.67
CA ASP A 483 -5.70 -27.96 -20.18
C ASP A 483 -5.78 -29.07 -21.24
N VAL A 484 -5.71 -28.71 -22.54
CA VAL A 484 -5.65 -29.69 -23.64
C VAL A 484 -4.24 -30.30 -23.79
N VAL A 485 -3.18 -29.59 -23.41
CA VAL A 485 -1.79 -30.08 -23.54
C VAL A 485 -1.41 -31.05 -22.40
N LYS A 486 -2.09 -31.04 -21.26
CA LYS A 486 -1.85 -32.00 -20.15
C LYS A 486 -2.54 -33.36 -20.32
N LYS A 487 -3.28 -33.58 -21.41
CA LYS A 487 -4.06 -34.82 -21.64
C LYS A 487 -3.62 -35.66 -22.84
N LYS A 488 -2.41 -35.48 -23.34
CA LYS A 488 -1.79 -36.37 -24.34
C LYS A 488 -0.58 -37.11 -23.80
#